data_AF-A0A950G227-F1
#
_entry.id   AF-A0A950G227-F1
#
_cell.length_a   1.000
_cell.length_b   1.000
_cell.length_c   1.000
_cell.angle_alpha   90.00
_cell.angle_beta   90.00
_cell.angle_gamma   90.00
#
_symmetry.space_group_name_H-M   'P 1'
#
loop_
_entity.id
_entity.type
_entity.pdbx_description
1 polymer ?
#
loop_
_entity_poly.entity_id
_entity_poly.type
_entity_poly.pdbx_seq_one_letter_code
_entity_poly.pdbx_strand_id
1 'polypeptide(L)'
;MSAQFAEVPLAVQTLIQQADPRASAEYCGVVSTSKFDYYLFLLQRKELAGIVLVRQQPGTAPVIADADTSLFPFRNDSEGSVEPAVQCALQVLLRKRNLARTSRPSQPASSLEPDTSAVGREIDRVIYPISGFRLRSNSTREILRLLRTGPTVAVNPGTAPPGSIIVSPTQFSPYGPIYLGHAGIVGSDGSIYSADARYGGARTRNFSLTGWRRQFSGANGSYAFVLHAPSARNAQRFQPANTWLNIDPSPSVCYGISGS
;
A
#
# COMPACT_ATOMS: atom_id res chain seq x y z
N MET A 1 12.01 -22.30 11.21
CA MET A 1 10.72 -21.63 10.94
C MET A 1 10.09 -22.25 9.71
N SER A 2 8.96 -22.93 9.87
CA SER A 2 8.17 -23.49 8.76
C SER A 2 6.93 -22.64 8.54
N ALA A 3 6.55 -22.43 7.28
CA ALA A 3 5.28 -21.81 6.90
C ALA A 3 4.34 -22.94 6.43
N GLN A 4 3.27 -23.20 7.18
CA GLN A 4 2.29 -24.25 6.91
C GLN A 4 0.89 -23.65 6.76
N PHE A 5 0.04 -24.31 5.96
CA PHE A 5 -1.41 -24.05 5.96
C PHE A 5 -2.05 -24.83 7.10
N ALA A 6 -1.84 -24.39 8.34
CA ALA A 6 -2.53 -24.92 9.50
C ALA A 6 -3.95 -24.35 9.59
N GLU A 7 -4.90 -25.11 10.16
CA GLU A 7 -6.22 -24.59 10.49
C GLU A 7 -6.10 -23.40 11.46
N VAL A 8 -6.90 -22.36 11.23
CA VAL A 8 -6.88 -21.17 12.09
C VAL A 8 -7.60 -21.48 13.40
N PRO A 9 -7.00 -21.25 14.57
CA PRO A 9 -7.70 -21.41 15.85
C PRO A 9 -8.98 -20.58 15.93
N LEU A 10 -10.05 -21.16 16.49
CA LEU A 10 -11.36 -20.49 16.60
C LEU A 10 -11.28 -19.13 17.31
N ALA A 11 -10.43 -19.01 18.33
CA ALA A 11 -10.23 -17.75 19.04
C ALA A 11 -9.64 -16.64 18.14
N VAL A 12 -8.72 -17.01 17.24
CA VAL A 12 -8.12 -16.07 16.28
C VAL A 12 -9.16 -15.63 15.24
N GLN A 13 -9.95 -16.57 14.72
CA GLN A 13 -11.04 -16.24 13.78
C GLN A 13 -12.07 -15.31 14.42
N THR A 14 -12.47 -15.63 15.66
CA THR A 14 -13.43 -14.83 16.43
C THR A 14 -12.91 -13.40 16.64
N LEU A 15 -11.65 -13.24 17.03
CA LEU A 15 -11.04 -11.92 17.22
C LEU A 15 -11.08 -11.09 15.94
N ILE A 16 -10.69 -11.66 14.79
CA ILE A 16 -10.71 -10.94 13.52
C ILE A 16 -12.13 -10.52 13.13
N GLN A 17 -13.10 -11.42 13.26
CA GLN A 17 -14.50 -11.13 12.92
C GLN A 17 -15.10 -10.07 13.85
N GLN A 18 -14.72 -10.03 15.13
CA GLN A 18 -15.15 -9.00 16.06
C GLN A 18 -14.47 -7.65 15.80
N ALA A 19 -13.20 -7.66 15.40
CA ALA A 19 -12.42 -6.45 15.19
C ALA A 19 -12.86 -5.63 13.96
N ASP A 20 -13.31 -6.28 12.89
CA ASP A 20 -13.99 -5.62 11.75
C ASP A 20 -15.12 -6.50 11.19
N PRO A 21 -16.34 -6.46 11.77
CA PRO A 21 -17.43 -7.36 11.38
C PRO A 21 -17.97 -7.12 9.97
N ARG A 22 -17.54 -6.04 9.31
CA ARG A 22 -17.96 -5.68 7.95
C ARG A 22 -16.93 -6.07 6.89
N ALA A 23 -15.74 -6.51 7.29
CA ALA A 23 -14.71 -6.94 6.37
C ALA A 23 -14.83 -8.43 6.08
N SER A 24 -14.56 -8.82 4.83
CA SER A 24 -14.22 -10.21 4.52
C SER A 24 -12.77 -10.44 4.92
N ALA A 25 -12.51 -11.50 5.70
CA ALA A 25 -11.17 -11.90 6.11
C ALA A 25 -10.71 -13.14 5.33
N GLU A 26 -9.51 -13.06 4.73
CA GLU A 26 -8.83 -14.19 4.09
C GLU A 26 -7.59 -14.56 4.89
N TYR A 27 -7.53 -15.79 5.38
CA TYR A 27 -6.34 -16.29 6.07
C TYR A 27 -5.23 -16.65 5.07
N CYS A 28 -4.02 -16.13 5.32
CA CYS A 28 -2.86 -16.32 4.45
C CYS A 28 -1.86 -17.37 4.96
N GLY A 29 -1.94 -17.75 6.24
CA GLY A 29 -1.01 -18.69 6.86
C GLY A 29 -0.49 -18.21 8.22
N VAL A 30 0.33 -19.06 8.82
CA VAL A 30 0.94 -18.83 10.14
C VAL A 30 2.46 -18.88 10.07
N VAL A 31 3.10 -18.06 10.89
CA VAL A 31 4.53 -18.10 11.18
C VAL A 31 4.72 -18.36 12.66
N SER A 32 5.31 -19.50 13.02
CA SER A 32 5.58 -19.88 14.40
C SER A 32 7.02 -19.57 14.80
N THR A 33 7.18 -19.00 15.99
CA THR A 33 8.47 -18.87 16.71
C THR A 33 8.46 -19.74 17.96
N SER A 34 9.53 -19.71 18.76
CA SER A 34 9.55 -20.40 20.05
C SER A 34 8.60 -19.81 21.09
N LYS A 35 8.09 -18.59 20.87
CA LYS A 35 7.25 -17.86 21.82
C LYS A 35 5.82 -17.63 21.33
N PHE A 36 5.67 -17.41 20.03
CA PHE A 36 4.41 -16.93 19.47
C PHE A 36 4.11 -17.59 18.13
N ASP A 37 2.81 -17.73 17.86
CA ASP A 37 2.27 -17.93 16.53
C ASP A 37 1.75 -16.61 15.98
N TYR A 38 2.14 -16.29 14.75
CA TYR A 38 1.71 -15.10 14.02
C TYR A 38 0.83 -15.50 12.85
N TYR A 39 -0.47 -15.20 12.94
CA TYR A 39 -1.47 -15.49 11.93
C TYR A 39 -1.69 -14.26 11.05
N LEU A 40 -1.53 -14.43 9.74
CA LEU A 40 -1.69 -13.35 8.77
C LEU A 40 -3.05 -13.42 8.09
N PHE A 41 -3.76 -12.30 8.09
CA PHE A 41 -5.03 -12.13 7.40
C PHE A 41 -4.97 -10.97 6.40
N LEU A 42 -5.74 -11.10 5.33
CA LEU A 42 -6.12 -9.98 4.49
C LEU A 42 -7.55 -9.59 4.81
N LEU A 43 -7.76 -8.31 5.10
CA LEU A 43 -9.07 -7.75 5.25
C LEU A 43 -9.44 -6.99 3.99
N GLN A 44 -10.67 -7.19 3.51
CA GLN A 44 -11.24 -6.41 2.43
C GLN A 44 -12.62 -5.90 2.83
N ARG A 45 -12.86 -4.60 2.63
CA ARG A 45 -14.13 -3.93 2.95
C ARG A 45 -14.42 -2.86 1.91
N LYS A 46 -15.28 -3.20 0.93
CA LYS A 46 -15.55 -2.36 -0.24
C LYS A 46 -14.24 -1.98 -0.95
N GLU A 47 -13.98 -0.69 -1.16
CA GLU A 47 -12.77 -0.14 -1.76
C GLU A 47 -11.50 -0.29 -0.89
N LEU A 48 -11.63 -0.65 0.38
CA LEU A 48 -10.52 -0.78 1.33
C LEU A 48 -9.97 -2.20 1.33
N ALA A 49 -8.65 -2.31 1.42
CA ALA A 49 -7.96 -3.57 1.66
C ALA A 49 -6.73 -3.36 2.54
N GLY A 50 -6.44 -4.34 3.39
CA GLY A 50 -5.29 -4.31 4.27
C GLY A 50 -4.90 -5.67 4.80
N ILE A 51 -3.86 -5.68 5.61
CA ILE A 51 -3.33 -6.81 6.34
C ILE A 51 -3.67 -6.67 7.82
N VAL A 52 -3.81 -7.81 8.48
CA VAL A 52 -3.86 -7.91 9.94
C VAL A 52 -2.97 -9.05 10.38
N LEU A 53 -2.15 -8.77 11.38
CA LEU A 53 -1.29 -9.74 12.04
C LEU A 53 -1.83 -10.01 13.43
N VAL A 54 -2.25 -11.25 13.69
CA VAL A 54 -2.65 -11.70 15.02
C VAL A 54 -1.51 -12.50 15.63
N ARG A 55 -1.16 -12.18 16.87
CA ARG A 55 -0.16 -12.91 17.66
C ARG A 55 -0.86 -13.69 18.76
N GLN A 56 -0.46 -14.94 18.95
CA GLN A 56 -0.93 -15.77 20.06
C GLN A 56 0.25 -16.49 20.70
N GLN A 57 0.35 -16.44 22.03
CA GLN A 57 1.22 -17.33 22.79
C GLN A 57 0.43 -18.59 23.16
N PRO A 58 1.04 -19.79 23.16
CA PRO A 58 0.35 -21.00 23.60
C PRO A 58 -0.27 -20.82 24.99
N GLY A 59 -1.57 -21.11 25.10
CA GLY A 59 -2.33 -20.97 26.34
C GLY A 59 -2.85 -19.55 26.65
N THR A 60 -2.59 -18.55 25.79
CA THR A 60 -3.10 -17.18 25.97
C THR A 60 -4.17 -16.81 24.93
N ALA A 61 -4.91 -15.75 25.22
CA ALA A 61 -5.79 -15.13 24.24
C ALA A 61 -4.98 -14.54 23.07
N PRO A 62 -5.49 -14.60 21.83
CA PRO A 62 -4.87 -13.94 20.70
C PRO A 62 -5.03 -12.42 20.79
N VAL A 63 -4.09 -11.67 20.21
CA VAL A 63 -4.11 -10.21 20.12
C VAL A 63 -3.72 -9.74 18.72
N ILE A 64 -4.30 -8.64 18.26
CA ILE A 64 -3.85 -7.95 17.05
C ILE A 64 -2.49 -7.32 17.34
N ALA A 65 -1.45 -7.83 16.71
CA ALA A 65 -0.10 -7.32 16.81
C ALA A 65 0.14 -6.17 15.83
N ASP A 66 -0.48 -6.21 14.64
CA ASP A 66 -0.44 -5.10 13.70
C ASP A 66 -1.60 -5.11 12.71
N ALA A 67 -1.91 -3.94 12.14
CA ALA A 67 -2.83 -3.80 11.01
C ALA A 67 -2.47 -2.56 10.16
N ASP A 68 -2.47 -2.71 8.83
CA ASP A 68 -2.30 -1.61 7.88
C ASP A 68 -2.74 -2.02 6.47
N THR A 69 -2.55 -1.15 5.48
CA THR A 69 -2.84 -1.42 4.07
C THR A 69 -1.73 -2.20 3.34
N SER A 70 -0.53 -2.34 3.94
CA SER A 70 0.56 -3.18 3.42
C SER A 70 1.52 -3.63 4.53
N LEU A 71 2.34 -4.66 4.26
CA LEU A 71 3.48 -5.03 5.10
C LEU A 71 4.58 -3.97 5.01
N PHE A 72 4.38 -2.83 5.66
CA PHE A 72 5.49 -1.94 5.98
C PHE A 72 6.24 -2.50 7.19
N PRO A 73 7.58 -2.35 7.31
CA PRO A 73 8.29 -2.79 8.51
C PRO A 73 7.56 -2.36 9.76
N PHE A 74 7.21 -3.35 10.57
CA PHE A 74 6.50 -3.20 11.83
C PHE A 74 7.29 -2.20 12.69
N ARG A 75 6.77 -0.96 12.82
CA ARG A 75 7.48 0.10 13.53
C ARG A 75 7.40 -0.11 15.04
N ASN A 76 8.45 0.36 15.69
CA ASN A 76 9.08 -0.15 16.89
C ASN A 76 8.63 0.64 18.12
N ASP A 77 7.33 0.91 18.24
CA ASP A 77 6.91 2.10 19.00
C ASP A 77 6.30 1.75 20.37
N SER A 78 6.17 0.46 20.75
CA SER A 78 5.66 0.16 22.11
C SER A 78 6.11 -1.15 22.77
N GLU A 79 6.14 -2.32 22.12
CA GLU A 79 6.19 -3.58 22.94
C GLU A 79 6.76 -4.84 22.25
N GLY A 80 7.67 -4.67 21.31
CA GLY A 80 8.45 -5.78 20.74
C GLY A 80 8.47 -5.74 19.23
N SER A 81 9.67 -5.54 18.68
CA SER A 81 9.93 -5.69 17.25
C SER A 81 9.51 -7.09 16.81
N VAL A 82 8.73 -7.17 15.72
CA VAL A 82 8.56 -8.42 15.00
C VAL A 82 9.95 -8.80 14.48
N GLU A 83 10.46 -9.96 14.92
CA GLU A 83 11.80 -10.41 14.54
C GLU A 83 11.96 -10.36 13.00
N PRO A 84 13.10 -9.88 12.45
CA PRO A 84 13.29 -9.78 11.01
C PRO A 84 12.99 -11.07 10.24
N ALA A 85 13.25 -12.23 10.87
CA ALA A 85 12.91 -13.53 10.34
C ALA A 85 11.39 -13.74 10.18
N VAL A 86 10.58 -13.27 11.14
CA VAL A 86 9.12 -13.31 11.06
C VAL A 86 8.63 -12.41 9.93
N GLN A 87 9.17 -11.19 9.81
CA GLN A 87 8.80 -10.30 8.70
C GLN A 87 9.10 -10.93 7.33
N CYS A 88 10.27 -11.56 7.17
CA CYS A 88 10.63 -12.28 5.95
C CYS A 88 9.64 -13.43 5.66
N ALA A 89 9.30 -14.22 6.68
CA ALA A 89 8.35 -15.32 6.53
C ALA A 89 6.93 -14.84 6.16
N LEU A 90 6.47 -13.72 6.72
CA LEU A 90 5.19 -13.09 6.36
C LEU A 90 5.18 -12.61 4.90
N GLN A 91 6.29 -12.04 4.42
CA GLN A 91 6.42 -11.69 3.00
C GLN A 91 6.35 -12.92 2.09
N VAL A 92 6.95 -14.05 2.50
CA VAL A 92 6.86 -15.32 1.77
C VAL A 92 5.40 -15.81 1.72
N LEU A 93 4.64 -15.72 2.81
CA LEU A 93 3.21 -16.07 2.84
C LEU A 93 2.41 -15.23 1.83
N LEU A 94 2.59 -13.91 1.82
CA LEU A 94 1.90 -13.05 0.84
C LEU A 94 2.28 -13.39 -0.59
N ARG A 95 3.57 -13.60 -0.88
CA ARG A 95 4.02 -14.00 -2.22
C ARG A 95 3.39 -15.32 -2.66
N LYS A 96 3.38 -16.33 -1.80
CA LYS A 96 2.74 -17.63 -2.07
C LYS A 96 1.24 -17.47 -2.37
N ARG A 97 0.53 -16.70 -1.55
CA ARG A 97 -0.90 -16.41 -1.77
C ARG A 97 -1.13 -15.73 -3.11
N ASN A 98 -0.33 -14.73 -3.46
CA ASN A 98 -0.49 -13.99 -4.72
C ASN A 98 -0.21 -14.87 -5.95
N LEU A 99 0.82 -15.72 -5.89
CA LEU A 99 1.11 -16.71 -6.94
C LEU A 99 -0.05 -17.70 -7.13
N ALA A 100 -0.67 -18.16 -6.03
CA ALA A 100 -1.82 -19.07 -6.08
C ALA A 100 -3.08 -18.43 -6.67
N ARG A 101 -3.19 -17.10 -6.64
CA ARG A 101 -4.28 -16.36 -7.31
C ARG A 101 -4.03 -16.17 -8.80
N THR A 102 -2.79 -15.87 -9.18
CA THR A 102 -2.42 -15.67 -10.60
C THR A 102 -2.50 -16.95 -11.43
N SER A 103 -2.36 -18.11 -10.79
CA SER A 103 -2.52 -19.41 -11.47
C SER A 103 -3.99 -19.80 -11.74
N ARG A 104 -4.97 -19.00 -11.31
CA ARG A 104 -6.39 -19.23 -11.65
C ARG A 104 -6.70 -18.63 -13.03
N PRO A 105 -7.12 -19.45 -14.02
CA PRO A 105 -7.26 -19.04 -15.43
C PRO A 105 -8.36 -18.01 -15.73
N SER A 106 -9.09 -17.52 -14.73
CA SER A 106 -10.25 -16.63 -14.86
C SER A 106 -10.06 -15.23 -14.27
N GLN A 107 -8.84 -14.84 -13.84
CA GLN A 107 -8.54 -13.46 -13.47
C GLN A 107 -7.54 -12.84 -14.46
N PRO A 108 -7.83 -11.65 -15.03
CA PRO A 108 -6.86 -10.94 -15.86
C PRO A 108 -5.59 -10.72 -15.03
N ALA A 109 -4.44 -10.99 -15.64
CA ALA A 109 -3.14 -10.84 -15.03
C ALA A 109 -2.91 -9.39 -14.58
N SER A 110 -3.30 -9.06 -13.36
CA SER A 110 -2.84 -7.86 -12.68
C SER A 110 -1.36 -8.07 -12.38
N SER A 111 -0.52 -7.28 -13.04
CA SER A 111 0.93 -7.36 -12.96
C SER A 111 1.41 -7.34 -11.50
N LEU A 112 1.93 -8.49 -11.05
CA LEU A 112 3.10 -8.68 -10.20
C LEU A 112 3.50 -7.47 -9.32
N GLU A 113 2.76 -7.23 -8.24
CA GLU A 113 3.36 -6.75 -6.99
C GLU A 113 2.57 -7.37 -5.84
N PRO A 114 3.22 -7.76 -4.73
CA PRO A 114 2.60 -8.53 -3.66
C PRO A 114 1.64 -7.71 -2.77
N ASP A 115 1.25 -6.52 -3.22
CA ASP A 115 0.61 -5.52 -2.38
C ASP A 115 -0.90 -5.74 -2.24
N THR A 116 -1.32 -5.83 -1.00
CA THR A 116 -2.71 -5.94 -0.55
C THR A 116 -3.53 -4.69 -0.86
N SER A 117 -2.86 -3.54 -0.96
CA SER A 117 -3.43 -2.27 -1.38
C SER A 117 -2.46 -1.57 -2.32
N ALA A 118 -2.99 -0.94 -3.36
CA ALA A 118 -2.19 -0.21 -4.35
C ALA A 118 -2.11 1.30 -4.08
N VAL A 119 -2.61 1.78 -2.93
CA VAL A 119 -2.84 3.22 -2.66
C VAL A 119 -1.59 4.08 -2.85
N GLY A 120 -0.44 3.66 -2.33
CA GLY A 120 0.80 4.41 -2.43
C GLY A 120 1.34 4.45 -3.84
N ARG A 121 1.33 3.30 -4.53
CA ARG A 121 1.69 3.18 -5.94
C ARG A 121 0.81 4.07 -6.82
N GLU A 122 -0.49 4.11 -6.52
CA GLU A 122 -1.45 4.93 -7.25
C GLU A 122 -1.14 6.42 -7.11
N ILE A 123 -0.87 6.87 -5.88
CA ILE A 123 -0.45 8.25 -5.61
C ILE A 123 0.87 8.56 -6.31
N ASP A 124 1.88 7.67 -6.20
CA ASP A 124 3.19 7.81 -6.84
C ASP A 124 3.09 8.01 -8.36
N ARG A 125 2.13 7.35 -9.04
CA ARG A 125 1.88 7.54 -10.47
C ARG A 125 1.50 8.97 -10.84
N VAL A 126 0.85 9.71 -9.94
CA VAL A 126 0.52 11.13 -10.17
C VAL A 126 1.65 12.04 -9.74
N ILE A 127 2.18 11.83 -8.55
CA ILE A 127 3.02 12.84 -7.91
C ILE A 127 4.47 12.80 -8.38
N TYR A 128 4.97 11.61 -8.75
CA TYR A 128 6.36 11.45 -9.13
C TYR A 128 6.74 12.20 -10.40
N PRO A 129 5.96 12.14 -11.51
CA PRO A 129 6.27 12.92 -12.72
C PRO A 129 6.26 14.44 -12.49
N ILE A 130 5.53 14.92 -11.49
CA ILE A 130 5.36 16.36 -11.21
C ILE A 130 6.47 16.88 -10.29
N SER A 131 6.82 16.10 -9.26
CA SER A 131 7.65 16.59 -8.15
C SER A 131 9.00 15.88 -8.01
N GLY A 132 9.18 14.73 -8.66
CA GLY A 132 10.28 13.80 -8.39
C GLY A 132 10.21 13.09 -7.02
N PHE A 133 9.23 13.44 -6.16
CA PHE A 133 9.02 12.79 -4.87
C PHE A 133 8.26 11.45 -5.04
N ARG A 134 8.63 10.45 -4.23
CA ARG A 134 7.96 9.14 -4.18
C ARG A 134 7.71 8.73 -2.74
N LEU A 135 6.56 8.12 -2.49
CA LEU A 135 6.18 7.49 -1.25
C LEU A 135 6.85 6.12 -1.10
N ARG A 136 6.88 5.30 -2.17
CA ARG A 136 7.45 3.92 -2.13
C ARG A 136 6.88 3.04 -1.00
N SER A 137 5.65 3.31 -0.57
CA SER A 137 4.98 2.54 0.47
C SER A 137 3.48 2.57 0.22
N ASN A 138 2.82 1.42 0.41
CA ASN A 138 1.37 1.33 0.38
C ASN A 138 0.74 1.36 1.79
N SER A 139 1.54 1.50 2.85
CA SER A 139 1.06 1.60 4.24
C SER A 139 0.52 2.99 4.47
N THR A 140 -0.73 3.10 4.88
CA THR A 140 -1.36 4.40 5.17
C THR A 140 -0.67 5.14 6.32
N ARG A 141 -0.17 4.41 7.32
CA ARG A 141 0.63 4.99 8.42
C ARG A 141 1.95 5.54 7.91
N GLU A 142 2.66 4.80 7.07
CA GLU A 142 3.93 5.26 6.49
C GLU A 142 3.74 6.40 5.50
N ILE A 143 2.73 6.32 4.63
CA ILE A 143 2.39 7.40 3.70
C ILE A 143 2.17 8.69 4.49
N LEU A 144 1.40 8.65 5.58
CA LEU A 144 1.20 9.82 6.45
C LEU A 144 2.54 10.33 7.00
N ARG A 145 3.41 9.44 7.50
CA ARG A 145 4.73 9.83 8.00
C ARG A 145 5.57 10.52 6.92
N LEU A 146 5.65 9.92 5.73
CA LEU A 146 6.42 10.43 4.60
C LEU A 146 5.93 11.78 4.10
N LEU A 147 4.62 12.00 4.09
CA LEU A 147 4.06 13.30 3.74
C LEU A 147 4.44 14.35 4.79
N ARG A 148 4.31 14.02 6.08
CA ARG A 148 4.69 14.94 7.19
C ARG A 148 6.17 15.33 7.18
N THR A 149 7.06 14.42 6.81
CA THR A 149 8.52 14.67 6.79
C THR A 149 9.05 15.00 5.40
N GLY A 150 8.18 14.98 4.39
CA GLY A 150 8.54 15.15 2.98
C GLY A 150 8.40 16.60 2.50
N PRO A 151 8.55 16.84 1.20
CA PRO A 151 8.40 18.16 0.59
C PRO A 151 6.91 18.52 0.43
N THR A 152 6.17 18.63 1.54
CA THR A 152 4.73 18.90 1.51
C THR A 152 4.32 19.95 2.56
N VAL A 153 3.18 20.63 2.30
CA VAL A 153 2.48 21.49 3.27
C VAL A 153 1.23 20.78 3.73
N ALA A 154 1.02 20.71 5.04
CA ALA A 154 -0.25 20.27 5.60
C ALA A 154 -1.36 21.30 5.32
N VAL A 155 -2.52 20.83 4.86
CA VAL A 155 -3.71 21.65 4.61
C VAL A 155 -4.92 21.07 5.34
N ASN A 156 -5.98 21.86 5.50
CA ASN A 156 -7.19 21.37 6.15
C ASN A 156 -7.83 20.25 5.30
N PRO A 157 -8.02 19.04 5.86
CA PRO A 157 -8.42 17.85 5.11
C PRO A 157 -9.83 17.87 4.52
N GLY A 158 -10.69 18.85 4.83
CA GLY A 158 -11.93 18.97 4.04
C GLY A 158 -12.28 20.37 3.61
N THR A 159 -11.27 21.21 3.49
CA THR A 159 -11.23 22.24 2.46
C THR A 159 -9.99 22.03 1.59
N ALA A 160 -9.52 20.77 1.48
CA ALA A 160 -8.30 20.43 0.77
C ALA A 160 -8.46 20.79 -0.72
N PRO A 161 -7.58 21.62 -1.30
CA PRO A 161 -7.69 22.03 -2.69
C PRO A 161 -7.45 20.85 -3.64
N PRO A 162 -7.90 20.94 -4.90
CA PRO A 162 -7.54 19.99 -5.95
C PRO A 162 -6.03 19.75 -6.04
N GLY A 163 -5.63 18.51 -6.28
CA GLY A 163 -4.24 18.06 -6.27
C GLY A 163 -3.70 17.68 -4.88
N SER A 164 -4.44 17.96 -3.79
CA SER A 164 -4.03 17.54 -2.45
C SER A 164 -4.02 16.01 -2.33
N ILE A 165 -3.02 15.49 -1.63
CA ILE A 165 -2.96 14.09 -1.20
C ILE A 165 -3.69 14.02 0.15
N ILE A 166 -4.75 13.22 0.24
CA ILE A 166 -5.52 13.01 1.47
C ILE A 166 -5.32 11.59 1.99
N VAL A 167 -5.08 11.46 3.29
CA VAL A 167 -4.72 10.22 3.96
C VAL A 167 -5.48 10.09 5.27
N SER A 168 -5.99 8.90 5.51
CA SER A 168 -6.50 8.45 6.80
C SER A 168 -5.68 7.23 7.19
N PRO A 169 -4.82 7.30 8.22
CA PRO A 169 -3.98 6.17 8.62
C PRO A 169 -4.84 5.05 9.19
N THR A 170 -4.40 3.80 9.01
CA THR A 170 -5.00 2.66 9.71
C THR A 170 -4.77 2.79 11.21
N GLN A 171 -5.82 2.55 11.99
CA GLN A 171 -5.74 2.41 13.44
C GLN A 171 -6.31 1.07 13.88
N PHE A 172 -5.81 0.55 14.99
CA PHE A 172 -6.32 -0.66 15.61
C PHE A 172 -6.03 -0.66 17.10
N SER A 173 -6.65 -1.59 17.82
CA SER A 173 -6.32 -1.93 19.20
C SER A 173 -6.07 -3.43 19.32
N PRO A 174 -5.32 -3.90 20.34
CA PRO A 174 -4.97 -5.33 20.46
C PRO A 174 -6.17 -6.28 20.49
N TYR A 175 -7.33 -5.81 20.94
CA TYR A 175 -8.57 -6.59 21.02
C TYR A 175 -9.65 -6.08 20.05
N GLY A 176 -9.25 -5.28 19.06
CA GLY A 176 -10.14 -4.54 18.18
C GLY A 176 -10.70 -3.27 18.84
N PRO A 177 -11.39 -2.41 18.08
CA PRO A 177 -11.68 -2.55 16.64
C PRO A 177 -10.47 -2.27 15.73
N ILE A 178 -10.58 -2.69 14.46
CA ILE A 178 -9.67 -2.30 13.37
C ILE A 178 -10.40 -1.30 12.47
N TYR A 179 -9.75 -0.17 12.25
CA TYR A 179 -10.21 0.87 11.36
C TYR A 179 -9.22 1.01 10.20
N LEU A 180 -9.43 0.23 9.13
CA LEU A 180 -8.60 0.32 7.93
C LEU A 180 -8.58 1.74 7.37
N GLY A 181 -7.36 2.24 7.16
CA GLY A 181 -7.10 3.53 6.56
C GLY A 181 -7.26 3.52 5.03
N HIS A 182 -7.08 4.69 4.42
CA HIS A 182 -6.99 4.85 2.97
C HIS A 182 -6.20 6.08 2.59
N ALA A 183 -5.82 6.19 1.32
CA ALA A 183 -5.18 7.38 0.77
C ALA A 183 -5.63 7.64 -0.67
N GLY A 184 -5.63 8.90 -1.09
CA GLY A 184 -6.02 9.30 -2.44
C GLY A 184 -5.64 10.74 -2.78
N ILE A 185 -6.04 11.19 -3.96
CA ILE A 185 -5.80 12.54 -4.47
C ILE A 185 -7.14 13.24 -4.71
N VAL A 186 -7.24 14.47 -4.21
CA VAL A 186 -8.41 15.33 -4.42
C VAL A 186 -8.43 15.84 -5.86
N GLY A 187 -9.49 15.55 -6.61
CA GLY A 187 -9.73 16.06 -7.96
C GLY A 187 -10.32 17.47 -7.97
N SER A 188 -10.38 18.08 -9.15
CA SER A 188 -10.99 19.40 -9.36
C SER A 188 -12.50 19.43 -9.07
N ASP A 189 -13.15 18.27 -9.12
CA ASP A 189 -14.57 18.07 -8.82
C ASP A 189 -14.86 17.84 -7.33
N GLY A 190 -13.85 18.00 -6.45
CA GLY A 190 -13.98 17.75 -5.01
C GLY A 190 -14.09 16.27 -4.63
N SER A 191 -13.86 15.37 -5.59
CA SER A 191 -13.82 13.93 -5.36
C SER A 191 -12.43 13.45 -5.03
N ILE A 192 -12.32 12.28 -4.42
CA ILE A 192 -11.05 11.65 -4.07
C ILE A 192 -10.88 10.44 -4.97
N TYR A 193 -9.82 10.50 -5.77
CA TYR A 193 -9.40 9.43 -6.66
C TYR A 193 -8.34 8.59 -5.95
N SER A 194 -8.57 7.29 -5.85
CA SER A 194 -7.68 6.38 -5.15
C SER A 194 -7.76 4.97 -5.70
N ALA A 195 -6.81 4.12 -5.31
CA ALA A 195 -6.86 2.69 -5.62
C ALA A 195 -8.11 2.05 -4.98
N ASP A 196 -8.83 1.25 -5.76
CA ASP A 196 -10.03 0.54 -5.32
C ASP A 196 -9.80 -0.97 -5.32
N ALA A 197 -9.86 -1.59 -4.14
CA ALA A 197 -9.65 -3.02 -3.97
C ALA A 197 -10.65 -3.88 -4.75
N ARG A 198 -11.87 -3.37 -5.02
CA ARG A 198 -12.90 -4.09 -5.80
C ARG A 198 -12.50 -4.25 -7.26
N TYR A 199 -11.68 -3.32 -7.77
CA TYR A 199 -11.20 -3.29 -9.15
C TYR A 199 -9.69 -3.55 -9.22
N GLY A 200 -9.17 -4.40 -8.33
CA GLY A 200 -7.76 -4.81 -8.36
C GLY A 200 -6.76 -3.66 -8.15
N GLY A 201 -7.17 -2.60 -7.45
CA GLY A 201 -6.33 -1.43 -7.18
C GLY A 201 -6.31 -0.39 -8.32
N ALA A 202 -7.23 -0.48 -9.29
CA ALA A 202 -7.42 0.57 -10.28
C ALA A 202 -7.81 1.90 -9.62
N ARG A 203 -7.40 3.03 -10.22
CA ARG A 203 -7.84 4.36 -9.78
C ARG A 203 -9.31 4.54 -10.10
N THR A 204 -10.11 4.80 -9.08
CA THR A 204 -11.53 5.14 -9.24
C THR A 204 -11.87 6.37 -8.40
N ARG A 205 -13.03 6.95 -8.69
CA ARG A 205 -13.64 8.02 -7.91
C ARG A 205 -14.34 7.39 -6.70
N ASN A 206 -13.63 7.21 -5.58
CA ASN A 206 -14.14 6.45 -4.44
C ASN A 206 -14.99 7.29 -3.47
N PHE A 207 -14.61 8.55 -3.25
CA PHE A 207 -15.25 9.41 -2.25
C PHE A 207 -15.46 10.82 -2.77
N SER A 208 -16.41 11.56 -2.19
CA SER A 208 -16.34 13.02 -2.12
C SER A 208 -15.60 13.44 -0.85
N LEU A 209 -15.13 14.69 -0.74
CA LEU A 209 -14.56 15.20 0.52
C LEU A 209 -15.53 15.02 1.71
N THR A 210 -16.82 15.26 1.51
CA THR A 210 -17.86 15.02 2.53
C THR A 210 -17.99 13.54 2.87
N GLY A 211 -18.00 12.67 1.86
CA GLY A 211 -18.05 11.21 2.04
C GLY A 211 -16.84 10.68 2.79
N TRP A 212 -15.65 11.21 2.50
CA TRP A 212 -14.41 10.90 3.18
C TRP A 212 -14.44 11.30 4.65
N ARG A 213 -14.84 12.55 4.95
CA ARG A 213 -15.01 12.98 6.34
C ARG A 213 -15.96 12.04 7.07
N ARG A 214 -17.15 11.77 6.54
CA ARG A 214 -18.10 10.84 7.19
C ARG A 214 -17.51 9.44 7.43
N GLN A 215 -16.66 8.96 6.53
CA GLN A 215 -16.02 7.65 6.63
C GLN A 215 -14.84 7.61 7.61
N PHE A 216 -14.04 8.68 7.67
CA PHE A 216 -12.70 8.67 8.29
C PHE A 216 -12.44 9.75 9.34
N SER A 217 -13.35 10.73 9.56
CA SER A 217 -13.16 11.81 10.54
C SER A 217 -13.36 11.38 11.99
N GLY A 218 -13.73 10.12 12.23
CA GLY A 218 -13.76 9.50 13.56
C GLY A 218 -12.38 9.00 13.98
N ALA A 219 -12.30 7.74 14.41
CA ALA A 219 -11.11 7.13 15.00
C ALA A 219 -9.81 7.42 14.22
N ASN A 220 -9.78 7.13 12.90
CA ASN A 220 -8.55 7.22 12.10
C ASN A 220 -7.98 8.63 11.93
N GLY A 221 -8.83 9.66 12.03
CA GLY A 221 -8.50 11.00 11.59
C GLY A 221 -8.32 11.12 10.06
N SER A 222 -8.18 12.36 9.60
CA SER A 222 -7.91 12.67 8.20
C SER A 222 -6.86 13.76 8.12
N TYR A 223 -5.93 13.61 7.18
CA TYR A 223 -4.83 14.52 6.96
C TYR A 223 -4.72 14.80 5.46
N ALA A 224 -4.40 16.03 5.09
CA ALA A 224 -4.20 16.37 3.68
C ALA A 224 -2.93 17.20 3.51
N PHE A 225 -2.30 17.03 2.36
CA PHE A 225 -1.01 17.62 2.04
C PHE A 225 -0.98 18.09 0.58
N VAL A 226 -0.31 19.21 0.33
CA VAL A 226 0.03 19.68 -1.01
C VAL A 226 1.54 19.59 -1.19
N LEU A 227 2.01 19.12 -2.34
CA LEU A 227 3.43 19.04 -2.64
C LEU A 227 4.03 20.44 -2.80
N HIS A 228 5.22 20.65 -2.24
CA HIS A 228 6.07 21.76 -2.66
C HIS A 228 6.56 21.50 -4.08
N ALA A 229 6.13 22.33 -5.03
CA ALA A 229 6.73 22.31 -6.35
C ALA A 229 8.21 22.72 -6.22
N PRO A 230 9.17 21.94 -6.74
CA PRO A 230 10.55 22.40 -6.79
C PRO A 230 10.62 23.65 -7.66
N SER A 231 11.16 24.74 -7.12
CA SER A 231 11.40 25.98 -7.88
C SER A 231 12.20 25.65 -9.15
N ALA A 232 11.92 26.32 -10.27
CA ALA A 232 12.44 26.01 -11.61
C ALA A 232 13.96 25.74 -11.73
N ARG A 233 14.78 26.23 -10.78
CA ARG A 233 16.22 25.90 -10.68
C ARG A 233 16.53 24.42 -10.43
N ASN A 234 15.61 23.65 -9.84
CA ASN A 234 15.82 22.22 -9.56
C ASN A 234 15.31 21.30 -10.67
N ALA A 235 14.45 21.77 -11.58
CA ALA A 235 13.90 20.96 -12.67
C ALA A 235 14.99 20.50 -13.68
N GLN A 236 16.08 21.26 -13.80
CA GLN A 236 17.23 20.88 -14.64
C GLN A 236 18.05 19.70 -14.08
N ARG A 237 17.96 19.39 -12.78
CA ARG A 237 18.68 18.24 -12.17
C ARG A 237 17.94 16.90 -12.31
N PHE A 238 16.67 16.92 -12.69
CA PHE A 238 15.84 15.72 -12.81
C PHE A 238 15.52 15.37 -14.27
N GLN A 239 16.21 15.97 -15.25
CA GLN A 239 16.20 15.37 -16.58
C GLN A 239 16.81 13.97 -16.47
N PRO A 240 16.09 12.91 -16.88
CA PRO A 240 16.73 11.62 -17.05
C PRO A 240 17.89 11.85 -18.01
N ALA A 241 19.07 11.33 -17.68
CA ALA A 241 20.18 11.31 -18.60
C ALA A 241 19.71 10.54 -19.86
N ASN A 242 19.26 11.27 -20.88
CA ASN A 242 19.11 10.77 -22.23
C ASN A 242 20.52 10.58 -22.77
N THR A 243 21.16 9.52 -22.31
CA THR A 243 22.39 9.03 -22.89
C THR A 243 22.01 8.15 -24.09
N TRP A 244 22.50 8.56 -25.26
CA TRP A 244 22.62 7.81 -26.51
C TRP A 244 21.40 7.76 -27.44
N LEU A 245 21.28 8.79 -28.28
CA LEU A 245 20.87 8.66 -29.69
C LEU A 245 21.54 9.80 -30.49
N ASN A 246 22.87 9.78 -30.57
CA ASN A 246 23.57 10.41 -31.70
C ASN A 246 23.67 9.34 -32.78
N ILE A 247 22.65 9.27 -33.63
CA ILE A 247 22.78 8.64 -34.95
C ILE A 247 23.48 9.68 -35.81
N ASP A 248 24.76 9.45 -36.10
CA ASP A 248 25.47 10.16 -37.16
C ASP A 248 24.83 9.80 -38.51
N PRO A 249 24.37 10.78 -39.31
CA PRO A 249 23.98 10.53 -40.67
C PRO A 249 25.17 10.75 -41.63
N SER A 250 25.55 9.67 -42.33
CA SER A 250 26.15 9.68 -43.68
C SER A 250 27.63 10.14 -43.84
N PRO A 251 28.39 9.69 -44.88
CA PRO A 251 27.92 9.53 -46.27
C PRO A 251 28.35 8.28 -47.06
N SER A 252 27.53 8.08 -48.10
CA SER A 252 27.74 7.39 -49.38
C SER A 252 29.18 7.18 -49.87
N VAL A 253 29.47 5.95 -50.31
CA VAL A 253 30.45 5.65 -51.37
C VAL A 253 29.87 4.61 -52.32
N CYS A 254 29.93 4.93 -53.61
CA CYS A 254 29.48 4.13 -54.74
C CYS A 254 30.57 3.18 -55.28
N TYR A 255 30.11 2.24 -56.12
CA TYR A 255 30.79 1.48 -57.18
C TYR A 255 31.60 0.21 -56.85
N GLY A 256 31.31 -0.83 -57.65
CA GLY A 256 32.14 -2.02 -57.80
C GLY A 256 31.43 -3.14 -58.57
N ILE A 257 31.42 -3.04 -59.91
CA ILE A 257 31.01 -4.08 -60.86
C ILE A 257 32.15 -5.09 -61.04
N SER A 258 31.85 -6.40 -60.98
CA SER A 258 32.45 -7.53 -61.74
C SER A 258 32.01 -8.83 -61.03
N GLY A 259 31.43 -9.86 -61.64
CA GLY A 259 31.52 -10.36 -63.01
C GLY A 259 32.31 -11.67 -62.98
N SER A 260 31.62 -12.82 -62.90
CA SER A 260 31.93 -14.19 -63.39
C SER A 260 31.03 -15.20 -62.67
#